data_AF-A0A077FAX5-F1
#
_entry.id   AF-A0A077FAX5-F1
#
_cell.length_a   1.000
_cell.length_b   1.000
_cell.length_c   1.000
_cell.angle_alpha   90.00
_cell.angle_beta   90.00
_cell.angle_gamma   90.00
#
_symmetry.space_group_name_H-M   'P 1'
#
loop_
_entity.id
_entity.type
_entity.pdbx_description
1 polymer ?
#
loop_
_entity_poly.entity_id
_entity_poly.type
_entity_poly.pdbx_seq_one_letter_code
_entity_poly.pdbx_strand_id
1 'polypeptide(L)'
;MPNLSPDEVKQILVDTPPGMWIWRLAKIDRDYLNRLAEVGCKRVYLKVFDDLHDSSADDFFWDFQCTAAVVQAFNAKGISVVGWGYHFDQRTSIPVAEEVKAVALAMACGLDGYIVDVEAEVKSPKAKAPLDDLLTSLREATASKFLGYTSFGHPGFHSEVPWKLLDSKTDIAFPQIYFEKFRYGATDAQEVKEALAAHKSLGLKNPILPIWGSEEDAKHPATAATLQSFLNAFPGSSIFRAPTQGLAGQAWNLDYSSTAALITGPDPAPAPVSLGDFPGELRNGAKGKAVTALQTALAAKGFDPGKIDGEFGPLTEQALRQFQRINELTVDGIAGPVSWTALGGRPQPKAATVVFSSGSRERLASIAETEASMGLSWTDASSVAERYLKPLRAPMQKLGHIGSKPVFYNWCAAFVTYCARQAGYTIPDQPPGHKATMALVEMWKAWAKDQGVWHAVDDLTPERGDIVCFEWLDGDKTLDHIGIVRQGPGNGTTLQTAEGNRNNQSVNGTRQMKNVAGIIRLRPEV
;
A
#
# COMPACT_ATOMS: atom_id res chain seq x y z
N MET A 1 24.59 -26.65 17.60
CA MET A 1 23.70 -27.60 16.89
C MET A 1 24.56 -28.52 16.02
N PRO A 2 24.18 -29.78 15.77
CA PRO A 2 25.01 -30.70 14.99
C PRO A 2 25.08 -30.23 13.53
N ASN A 3 26.20 -30.52 12.87
CA ASN A 3 26.50 -30.04 11.52
C ASN A 3 25.47 -30.56 10.51
N LEU A 4 24.94 -29.68 9.65
CA LEU A 4 24.17 -30.09 8.47
C LEU A 4 25.06 -30.95 7.56
N SER A 5 24.56 -32.11 7.17
CA SER A 5 25.17 -32.99 6.18
C SER A 5 25.13 -32.36 4.78
N PRO A 6 26.02 -32.77 3.86
CA PRO A 6 25.98 -32.31 2.47
C PRO A 6 24.64 -32.51 1.77
N ASP A 7 23.87 -33.54 2.14
CA ASP A 7 22.54 -33.79 1.61
C ASP A 7 21.47 -32.84 2.18
N GLU A 8 21.58 -32.47 3.46
CA GLU A 8 20.73 -31.41 4.05
C GLU A 8 21.02 -30.05 3.42
N VAL A 9 22.29 -29.72 3.18
CA VAL A 9 22.69 -28.51 2.44
C VAL A 9 22.14 -28.54 1.02
N LYS A 10 22.23 -29.68 0.32
CA LYS A 10 21.67 -29.85 -1.03
C LYS A 10 20.15 -29.74 -1.05
N GLN A 11 19.48 -30.26 -0.03
CA GLN A 11 18.03 -30.15 0.12
C GLN A 11 17.61 -28.70 0.37
N ILE A 12 18.32 -27.96 1.23
CA ILE A 12 18.10 -26.52 1.44
C ILE A 12 18.25 -25.71 0.14
N LEU A 13 19.21 -26.07 -0.71
CA LEU A 13 19.41 -25.42 -2.02
C LEU A 13 18.29 -25.77 -3.02
N VAL A 14 17.76 -26.99 -2.97
CA VAL A 14 16.58 -27.39 -3.77
C VAL A 14 15.32 -26.67 -3.28
N ASP A 15 15.18 -26.51 -1.96
CA ASP A 15 14.06 -25.82 -1.32
C ASP A 15 14.20 -24.28 -1.35
N THR A 16 15.31 -23.76 -1.88
CA THR A 16 15.59 -22.32 -2.00
C THR A 16 15.72 -21.93 -3.46
N PRO A 17 14.58 -21.70 -4.16
CA PRO A 17 14.61 -21.24 -5.54
C PRO A 17 15.21 -19.83 -5.61
N PRO A 18 15.74 -19.44 -6.78
CA PRO A 18 16.14 -18.07 -7.01
C PRO A 18 15.02 -17.08 -6.66
N GLY A 19 15.39 -15.93 -6.13
CA GLY A 19 14.42 -14.98 -5.62
C GLY A 19 14.77 -13.51 -5.87
N MET A 20 13.78 -12.67 -5.63
CA MET A 20 13.87 -11.22 -5.81
C MET A 20 13.74 -10.51 -4.46
N TRP A 21 14.65 -9.60 -4.14
CA TRP A 21 14.50 -8.78 -2.95
C TRP A 21 13.62 -7.56 -3.23
N ILE A 22 12.81 -7.20 -2.24
CA ILE A 22 11.87 -6.09 -2.29
C ILE A 22 12.17 -5.21 -1.09
N TRP A 23 12.73 -4.02 -1.33
CA TRP A 23 12.95 -3.03 -0.28
C TRP A 23 11.67 -2.28 0.06
N ARG A 24 10.95 -1.74 -0.93
CA ARG A 24 9.74 -0.92 -0.67
C ARG A 24 8.59 -1.33 -1.58
N LEU A 25 7.61 -2.07 -1.03
CA LEU A 25 6.42 -2.52 -1.75
C LEU A 25 5.60 -1.34 -2.32
N ALA A 26 5.58 -0.20 -1.65
CA ALA A 26 4.89 1.00 -2.14
C ALA A 26 5.57 1.67 -3.35
N LYS A 27 6.83 1.33 -3.66
CA LYS A 27 7.61 1.90 -4.77
C LYS A 27 7.70 0.99 -5.98
N ILE A 28 7.12 -0.21 -5.92
CA ILE A 28 7.05 -1.11 -7.07
C ILE A 28 5.69 -0.96 -7.77
N ASP A 29 5.68 -1.24 -9.07
CA ASP A 29 4.47 -1.11 -9.90
C ASP A 29 3.37 -2.09 -9.46
N ARG A 30 2.09 -1.73 -9.63
CA ARG A 30 0.95 -2.51 -9.11
C ARG A 30 0.81 -3.90 -9.73
N ASP A 31 1.31 -4.11 -10.95
CA ASP A 31 1.27 -5.40 -11.64
C ASP A 31 2.48 -6.30 -11.31
N TYR A 32 3.37 -5.84 -10.44
CA TYR A 32 4.63 -6.52 -10.10
C TYR A 32 4.44 -7.96 -9.65
N LEU A 33 3.43 -8.24 -8.83
CA LEU A 33 3.12 -9.60 -8.35
C LEU A 33 2.73 -10.55 -9.49
N ASN A 34 1.91 -10.10 -10.44
CA ASN A 34 1.52 -10.95 -11.58
C ASN A 34 2.73 -11.22 -12.47
N ARG A 35 3.54 -10.19 -12.73
CA ARG A 35 4.74 -10.36 -13.55
C ARG A 35 5.77 -11.29 -12.91
N LEU A 36 5.95 -11.25 -11.59
CA LEU A 36 6.79 -12.23 -10.88
C LEU A 36 6.29 -13.67 -11.08
N ALA A 37 4.97 -13.86 -11.06
CA ALA A 37 4.38 -15.17 -11.32
C ALA A 37 4.55 -15.61 -12.78
N GLU A 38 4.42 -14.69 -13.74
CA GLU A 38 4.62 -14.95 -15.18
C GLU A 38 6.04 -15.42 -15.50
N VAL A 39 7.05 -14.83 -14.87
CA VAL A 39 8.46 -15.23 -15.05
C VAL A 39 8.85 -16.46 -14.22
N GLY A 40 7.89 -17.04 -13.51
CA GLY A 40 8.09 -18.24 -12.72
C GLY A 40 8.88 -18.03 -11.43
N CYS A 41 9.03 -16.80 -10.95
CA CYS A 41 9.70 -16.53 -9.68
C CYS A 41 8.97 -17.22 -8.53
N LYS A 42 9.69 -17.97 -7.68
CA LYS A 42 9.12 -18.79 -6.60
C LYS A 42 9.43 -18.26 -5.20
N ARG A 43 10.24 -17.21 -5.08
CA ARG A 43 10.59 -16.61 -3.80
C ARG A 43 10.81 -15.10 -3.90
N VAL A 44 10.32 -14.38 -2.91
CA VAL A 44 10.69 -13.00 -2.67
C VAL A 44 11.26 -12.81 -1.27
N TYR A 45 12.21 -11.90 -1.16
CA TYR A 45 12.80 -11.44 0.09
C TYR A 45 12.24 -10.05 0.39
N LEU A 46 11.20 -9.97 1.20
CA LEU A 46 10.48 -8.74 1.50
C LEU A 46 11.10 -8.03 2.70
N LYS A 47 11.41 -6.74 2.59
CA LYS A 47 11.90 -5.97 3.74
C LYS A 47 10.74 -5.76 4.70
N VAL A 48 10.90 -6.20 5.93
CA VAL A 48 9.87 -6.13 6.98
C VAL A 48 10.35 -5.35 8.20
N PHE A 49 11.64 -5.04 8.25
CA PHE A 49 12.27 -4.26 9.31
C PHE A 49 13.34 -3.33 8.71
N ASP A 50 13.38 -2.09 9.17
CA ASP A 50 14.39 -1.08 8.83
C ASP A 50 14.69 -0.29 10.11
N ASP A 51 15.84 0.37 10.18
CA ASP A 51 16.17 1.22 11.34
C ASP A 51 15.35 2.52 11.37
N LEU A 52 15.37 3.18 12.54
CA LEU A 52 14.71 4.46 12.79
C LEU A 52 15.49 5.60 12.09
N HIS A 53 15.27 5.74 10.78
CA HIS A 53 15.83 6.84 10.01
C HIS A 53 15.00 8.12 10.17
N ASP A 54 15.28 8.84 11.27
CA ASP A 54 14.94 10.25 11.56
C ASP A 54 13.55 10.55 12.17
N SER A 55 13.57 10.96 13.45
CA SER A 55 12.66 11.77 14.30
C SER A 55 11.13 11.93 14.06
N SER A 56 10.47 11.29 13.08
CA SER A 56 9.02 11.10 13.10
C SER A 56 8.68 9.82 13.85
N ALA A 57 7.82 9.93 14.87
CA ALA A 57 7.55 8.89 15.86
C ALA A 57 6.81 7.62 15.36
N ASP A 58 6.90 7.25 14.08
CA ASP A 58 6.09 6.17 13.47
C ASP A 58 6.93 5.02 12.85
N ASP A 59 8.26 5.06 12.89
CA ASP A 59 9.11 4.30 11.96
C ASP A 59 9.62 2.92 12.42
N PHE A 60 9.02 2.27 13.41
CA PHE A 60 9.52 0.95 13.84
C PHE A 60 9.13 -0.21 12.91
N PHE A 61 8.24 0.02 11.92
CA PHE A 61 7.68 -1.06 11.07
C PHE A 61 7.35 -0.66 9.62
N TRP A 62 7.88 0.47 9.13
CA TRP A 62 7.73 1.01 7.75
C TRP A 62 6.40 0.71 7.02
N ASP A 63 5.31 0.92 7.77
CA ASP A 63 3.89 0.95 7.43
C ASP A 63 3.40 -0.09 6.40
N PHE A 64 3.05 -1.28 6.91
CA PHE A 64 2.15 -2.26 6.27
C PHE A 64 2.69 -3.10 5.11
N GLN A 65 4.00 -3.15 4.90
CA GLN A 65 4.58 -4.00 3.84
C GLN A 65 4.47 -5.50 4.17
N CYS A 66 4.71 -5.89 5.43
CA CYS A 66 4.55 -7.26 5.89
C CYS A 66 3.22 -7.43 6.62
N THR A 67 2.20 -7.92 5.91
CA THR A 67 0.94 -8.35 6.51
C THR A 67 0.61 -9.75 6.06
N ALA A 68 -0.22 -10.47 6.82
CA ALA A 68 -0.66 -11.81 6.43
C ALA A 68 -1.30 -11.83 5.04
N ALA A 69 -2.06 -10.79 4.67
CA ALA A 69 -2.65 -10.67 3.36
C ALA A 69 -1.62 -10.48 2.24
N VAL A 70 -0.56 -9.69 2.47
CA VAL A 70 0.55 -9.54 1.51
C VAL A 70 1.24 -10.89 1.30
N VAL A 71 1.58 -11.58 2.40
CA VAL A 71 2.20 -12.91 2.34
C VAL A 71 1.29 -13.91 1.62
N GLN A 72 0.00 -13.91 1.93
CA GLN A 72 -0.99 -14.75 1.25
C GLN A 72 -1.15 -14.42 -0.23
N ALA A 73 -1.04 -13.16 -0.64
CA ALA A 73 -1.12 -12.76 -2.05
C ALA A 73 0.05 -13.34 -2.87
N PHE A 74 1.26 -13.34 -2.30
CA PHE A 74 2.42 -14.03 -2.90
C PHE A 74 2.22 -15.55 -2.89
N ASN A 75 1.82 -16.14 -1.77
CA ASN A 75 1.60 -17.58 -1.65
C ASN A 75 0.51 -18.08 -2.61
N ALA A 76 -0.54 -17.30 -2.87
CA ALA A 76 -1.60 -17.60 -3.84
C ALA A 76 -1.10 -17.66 -5.30
N LYS A 77 0.06 -17.06 -5.57
CA LYS A 77 0.77 -17.17 -6.86
C LYS A 77 1.86 -18.26 -6.84
N GLY A 78 1.96 -19.03 -5.75
CA GLY A 78 3.00 -20.03 -5.55
C GLY A 78 4.38 -19.43 -5.28
N ILE A 79 4.43 -18.23 -4.69
CA ILE A 79 5.67 -17.49 -4.38
C ILE A 79 5.85 -17.47 -2.86
N SER A 80 6.91 -18.09 -2.36
CA SER A 80 7.31 -18.06 -0.94
C SER A 80 7.81 -16.67 -0.53
N VAL A 81 7.58 -16.27 0.72
CA VAL A 81 7.95 -14.95 1.22
C VAL A 81 8.85 -15.08 2.43
N VAL A 82 10.06 -14.55 2.30
CA VAL A 82 11.05 -14.50 3.38
C VAL A 82 11.19 -13.05 3.81
N GLY A 83 11.08 -12.78 5.11
CA GLY A 83 11.29 -11.43 5.63
C GLY A 83 12.78 -11.12 5.72
N TRP A 84 13.16 -9.86 5.57
CA TRP A 84 14.49 -9.39 5.94
C TRP A 84 14.44 -8.00 6.55
N GLY A 85 15.49 -7.62 7.24
CA GLY A 85 15.62 -6.25 7.70
C GLY A 85 16.96 -5.93 8.32
N TYR A 86 17.22 -4.62 8.38
CA TYR A 86 18.47 -4.05 8.87
C TYR A 86 18.49 -4.06 10.39
N HIS A 87 19.46 -4.73 10.98
CA HIS A 87 19.62 -4.84 12.42
C HIS A 87 20.90 -4.13 12.89
N PHE A 88 20.97 -3.86 14.19
CA PHE A 88 22.18 -3.35 14.83
C PHE A 88 22.58 -1.91 14.47
N ASP A 89 21.64 -1.00 14.21
CA ASP A 89 21.98 0.42 14.05
C ASP A 89 22.52 1.04 15.36
N GLN A 90 23.81 1.40 15.37
CA GLN A 90 24.45 2.05 16.52
C GLN A 90 23.99 3.51 16.75
N ARG A 91 23.26 4.11 15.81
CA ARG A 91 22.73 5.48 15.90
C ARG A 91 21.48 5.53 16.78
N THR A 92 20.76 4.42 16.94
CA THR A 92 19.51 4.32 17.69
C THR A 92 19.63 3.27 18.80
N SER A 93 19.37 3.66 20.05
CA SER A 93 19.45 2.75 21.21
C SER A 93 18.24 1.79 21.28
N ILE A 94 17.97 1.02 20.22
CA ILE A 94 16.88 0.06 20.19
C ILE A 94 17.29 -1.18 21.01
N PRO A 95 16.53 -1.60 22.02
CA PRO A 95 16.82 -2.83 22.75
C PRO A 95 16.59 -4.06 21.86
N VAL A 96 17.49 -5.06 21.96
CA VAL A 96 17.38 -6.36 21.26
C VAL A 96 15.98 -6.97 21.39
N ALA A 97 15.36 -6.88 22.58
CA ALA A 97 14.03 -7.43 22.83
C ALA A 97 12.94 -6.79 21.94
N GLU A 98 13.04 -5.50 21.62
CA GLU A 98 12.08 -4.82 20.74
C GLU A 98 12.31 -5.21 19.27
N GLU A 99 13.56 -5.38 18.83
CA GLU A 99 13.87 -5.91 17.50
C GLU A 99 13.30 -7.33 17.33
N VAL A 100 13.53 -8.20 18.30
CA VAL A 100 13.02 -9.58 18.29
C VAL A 100 11.50 -9.61 18.25
N LYS A 101 10.84 -8.74 19.03
CA LYS A 101 9.38 -8.62 19.04
C LYS A 101 8.85 -8.18 17.68
N ALA A 102 9.49 -7.23 17.01
CA ALA A 102 9.13 -6.83 15.66
C ALA A 102 9.27 -7.99 14.67
N VAL A 103 10.39 -8.72 14.70
CA VAL A 103 10.58 -9.90 13.84
C VAL A 103 9.53 -10.97 14.13
N ALA A 104 9.21 -11.25 15.39
CA ALA A 104 8.16 -12.21 15.75
C ALA A 104 6.78 -11.83 15.18
N LEU A 105 6.44 -10.53 15.19
CA LEU A 105 5.21 -10.03 14.56
C LEU A 105 5.23 -10.20 13.04
N ALA A 106 6.37 -9.97 12.38
CA ALA A 106 6.51 -10.22 10.95
C ALA A 106 6.37 -11.73 10.64
N MET A 107 7.02 -12.60 11.41
CA MET A 107 6.91 -14.06 11.25
C MET A 107 5.47 -14.56 11.43
N ALA A 108 4.69 -13.95 12.32
CA ALA A 108 3.27 -14.25 12.52
C ALA A 108 2.39 -13.92 11.31
N CYS A 109 2.88 -13.12 10.35
CA CYS A 109 2.20 -12.90 9.07
C CYS A 109 2.31 -14.10 8.11
N GLY A 110 3.04 -15.16 8.48
CA GLY A 110 3.15 -16.38 7.69
C GLY A 110 4.40 -16.46 6.81
N LEU A 111 5.43 -15.66 7.07
CA LEU A 111 6.72 -15.72 6.38
C LEU A 111 7.36 -17.11 6.48
N ASP A 112 8.06 -17.54 5.44
CA ASP A 112 8.75 -18.85 5.35
C ASP A 112 10.13 -18.87 6.04
N GLY A 113 10.62 -17.69 6.43
CA GLY A 113 11.89 -17.51 7.10
C GLY A 113 12.21 -16.03 7.30
N TYR A 114 13.35 -15.76 7.92
CA TYR A 114 13.82 -14.41 8.16
C TYR A 114 15.31 -14.27 7.84
N ILE A 115 15.74 -13.10 7.37
CA ILE A 115 17.15 -12.78 7.10
C ILE A 115 17.55 -11.52 7.87
N VAL A 116 18.58 -11.66 8.69
CA VAL A 116 19.18 -10.55 9.43
C VAL A 116 20.19 -9.84 8.53
N ASP A 117 19.95 -8.58 8.22
CA ASP A 117 20.91 -7.72 7.52
C ASP A 117 21.79 -6.99 8.55
N VAL A 118 23.10 -7.23 8.49
CA VAL A 118 24.09 -6.64 9.42
C VAL A 118 25.27 -6.06 8.66
N GLU A 119 25.66 -4.83 9.01
CA GLU A 119 26.66 -4.07 8.25
C GLU A 119 27.86 -3.64 9.12
N ALA A 120 28.24 -2.36 9.08
CA ALA A 120 29.49 -1.88 9.66
C ALA A 120 29.50 -1.94 11.19
N GLU A 121 28.34 -1.98 11.80
CA GLU A 121 28.07 -1.87 13.23
C GLU A 121 28.52 -3.12 13.98
N VAL A 122 28.41 -4.29 13.36
CA VAL A 122 28.84 -5.55 13.98
C VAL A 122 30.35 -5.72 13.99
N LYS A 123 31.11 -4.85 13.31
CA LYS A 123 32.59 -4.86 13.31
C LYS A 123 33.18 -4.46 14.67
N SER A 124 32.41 -3.75 15.49
CA SER A 124 32.84 -3.39 16.84
C SER A 124 32.93 -4.62 17.75
N PRO A 125 34.04 -4.86 18.47
CA PRO A 125 34.12 -5.94 19.45
C PRO A 125 33.02 -5.90 20.51
N LYS A 126 32.52 -4.70 20.85
CA LYS A 126 31.43 -4.49 21.81
C LYS A 126 30.07 -4.95 21.29
N ALA A 127 29.90 -5.04 19.97
CA ALA A 127 28.65 -5.50 19.35
C ALA A 127 28.50 -7.03 19.37
N LYS A 128 29.57 -7.79 19.65
CA LYS A 128 29.55 -9.26 19.56
C LYS A 128 28.56 -9.93 20.52
N ALA A 129 28.54 -9.54 21.79
CA ALA A 129 27.64 -10.14 22.78
C ALA A 129 26.18 -9.78 22.49
N PRO A 130 25.82 -8.50 22.26
CA PRO A 130 24.47 -8.16 21.82
C PRO A 130 24.04 -8.88 20.54
N LEU A 131 24.94 -9.05 19.58
CA LEU A 131 24.63 -9.77 18.33
C LEU A 131 24.35 -11.25 18.59
N ASP A 132 25.11 -11.89 19.47
CA ASP A 132 24.84 -13.27 19.89
C ASP A 132 23.46 -13.39 20.55
N ASP A 133 23.11 -12.44 21.43
CA ASP A 133 21.80 -12.37 22.07
C ASP A 133 20.68 -12.21 21.03
N LEU A 134 20.82 -11.25 20.10
CA LEU A 134 19.83 -11.05 19.02
C LEU A 134 19.65 -12.33 18.20
N LEU A 135 20.74 -12.91 17.68
CA LEU A 135 20.65 -14.09 16.81
C LEU A 135 20.07 -15.30 17.56
N THR A 136 20.35 -15.43 18.85
CA THR A 136 19.77 -16.47 19.69
C THR A 136 18.26 -16.27 19.86
N SER A 137 17.83 -15.06 20.18
CA SER A 137 16.41 -14.74 20.32
C SER A 137 15.64 -14.78 19.00
N LEU A 138 16.27 -14.40 17.88
CA LEU A 138 15.67 -14.52 16.55
C LEU A 138 15.52 -15.97 16.10
N ARG A 139 16.46 -16.85 16.49
CA ARG A 139 16.29 -18.29 16.27
C ARG A 139 15.04 -18.82 16.96
N GLU A 140 14.79 -18.40 18.21
CA GLU A 140 13.57 -18.77 18.92
C GLU A 140 12.32 -18.19 18.23
N ALA A 141 12.36 -16.92 17.81
CA ALA A 141 11.25 -16.24 17.14
C ALA A 141 10.91 -16.81 15.75
N THR A 142 11.89 -17.40 15.06
CA THR A 142 11.69 -18.04 13.75
C THR A 142 11.28 -19.52 13.85
N ALA A 143 11.32 -20.10 15.05
CA ALA A 143 10.96 -21.50 15.32
C ALA A 143 11.71 -22.48 14.38
N SER A 144 10.99 -23.37 13.69
CA SER A 144 11.57 -24.35 12.75
C SER A 144 11.77 -23.79 11.33
N LYS A 145 11.47 -22.52 11.10
CA LYS A 145 11.66 -21.87 9.80
C LYS A 145 13.11 -21.39 9.68
N PHE A 146 13.59 -21.21 8.44
CA PHE A 146 14.99 -20.89 8.26
C PHE A 146 15.30 -19.44 8.68
N LEU A 147 16.49 -19.25 9.25
CA LEU A 147 17.04 -17.95 9.62
C LEU A 147 18.36 -17.76 8.88
N GLY A 148 18.42 -16.77 8.00
CA GLY A 148 19.63 -16.40 7.27
C GLY A 148 20.27 -15.12 7.79
N TYR A 149 21.43 -14.79 7.24
CA TYR A 149 21.98 -13.43 7.33
C TYR A 149 22.43 -12.92 5.96
N THR A 150 22.47 -11.60 5.83
CA THR A 150 23.09 -10.88 4.72
C THR A 150 24.05 -9.84 5.28
N SER A 151 25.17 -9.64 4.59
CA SER A 151 26.23 -8.67 4.95
C SER A 151 27.16 -8.49 3.75
N PHE A 152 28.22 -7.69 3.90
CA PHE A 152 29.17 -7.36 2.85
C PHE A 152 29.66 -8.55 2.00
N GLY A 153 29.78 -8.32 0.70
CA GLY A 153 30.08 -9.37 -0.28
C GLY A 153 31.45 -10.05 -0.16
N HIS A 154 32.48 -9.41 0.37
CA HIS A 154 33.83 -10.01 0.43
C HIS A 154 34.45 -9.86 1.83
N PRO A 155 34.60 -10.96 2.60
CA PRO A 155 34.97 -10.91 4.02
C PRO A 155 36.42 -10.45 4.22
N GLY A 156 37.28 -10.56 3.21
CA GLY A 156 38.65 -10.04 3.26
C GLY A 156 38.74 -8.52 3.47
N PHE A 157 37.73 -7.74 3.06
CA PHE A 157 37.67 -6.29 3.31
C PHE A 157 36.91 -5.95 4.61
N HIS A 158 36.32 -6.96 5.24
CA HIS A 158 35.44 -6.82 6.40
C HIS A 158 35.72 -7.95 7.40
N SER A 159 37.01 -8.15 7.68
CA SER A 159 37.50 -9.24 8.54
C SER A 159 37.00 -9.14 9.99
N GLU A 160 36.58 -7.95 10.40
CA GLU A 160 36.08 -7.61 11.72
C GLU A 160 34.64 -8.07 11.96
N VAL A 161 33.86 -8.29 10.89
CA VAL A 161 32.52 -8.87 11.00
C VAL A 161 32.63 -10.27 11.61
N PRO A 162 31.80 -10.62 12.60
CA PRO A 162 31.90 -11.90 13.31
C PRO A 162 31.30 -13.06 12.50
N TRP A 163 31.87 -13.35 11.32
CA TRP A 163 31.37 -14.35 10.35
C TRP A 163 31.06 -15.73 10.96
N LYS A 164 31.93 -16.22 11.85
CA LYS A 164 31.73 -17.52 12.52
C LYS A 164 30.57 -17.50 13.51
N LEU A 165 30.27 -16.36 14.13
CA LEU A 165 29.11 -16.23 15.02
C LEU A 165 27.83 -16.28 14.18
N LEU A 166 27.77 -15.51 13.09
CA LEU A 166 26.64 -15.50 12.15
C LEU A 166 26.38 -16.91 11.60
N ASP A 167 27.42 -17.58 11.09
CA ASP A 167 27.34 -18.97 10.62
C ASP A 167 26.87 -19.94 11.70
N SER A 168 27.32 -19.78 12.95
CA SER A 168 26.93 -20.70 14.03
C SER A 168 25.47 -20.60 14.49
N LYS A 169 24.78 -19.49 14.17
CA LYS A 169 23.42 -19.19 14.65
C LYS A 169 22.35 -19.15 13.54
N THR A 170 22.78 -19.07 12.29
CA THR A 170 21.92 -19.03 11.09
C THR A 170 22.02 -20.34 10.32
N ASP A 171 21.21 -20.49 9.27
CA ASP A 171 21.18 -21.67 8.40
C ASP A 171 21.81 -21.39 7.03
N ILE A 172 21.91 -20.12 6.64
CA ILE A 172 22.28 -19.73 5.28
C ILE A 172 22.84 -18.30 5.24
N ALA A 173 23.81 -18.08 4.34
CA ALA A 173 24.45 -16.78 4.14
C ALA A 173 24.10 -16.20 2.78
N PHE A 174 23.76 -14.91 2.74
CA PHE A 174 23.47 -14.16 1.53
C PHE A 174 24.43 -12.98 1.35
N PRO A 175 25.68 -13.19 0.90
CA PRO A 175 26.62 -12.08 0.76
C PRO A 175 26.17 -11.08 -0.30
N GLN A 176 26.21 -9.80 0.06
CA GLN A 176 25.82 -8.67 -0.77
C GLN A 176 26.93 -8.30 -1.74
N ILE A 177 26.89 -8.86 -2.94
CA ILE A 177 27.90 -8.57 -3.95
C ILE A 177 27.33 -7.55 -4.94
N TYR A 178 27.47 -6.27 -4.59
CA TYR A 178 26.98 -5.14 -5.38
C TYR A 178 28.06 -4.63 -6.35
N PHE A 179 28.27 -5.41 -7.42
CA PHE A 179 29.37 -5.32 -8.40
C PHE A 179 29.53 -3.98 -9.13
N GLU A 180 28.56 -3.07 -9.04
CA GLU A 180 28.58 -1.82 -9.80
C GLU A 180 29.26 -0.65 -9.05
N LYS A 181 29.52 -0.85 -7.74
CA LYS A 181 30.24 0.11 -6.88
C LYS A 181 31.66 -0.35 -6.52
N PHE A 182 32.00 -1.61 -6.74
CA PHE A 182 33.29 -2.17 -6.37
C PHE A 182 33.91 -2.91 -7.56
N ARG A 183 35.17 -2.61 -7.90
CA ARG A 183 35.98 -3.46 -8.79
C ARG A 183 37.02 -4.18 -7.95
N TYR A 184 36.80 -5.46 -7.69
CA TYR A 184 37.73 -6.34 -6.99
C TYR A 184 38.52 -7.24 -7.97
N GLY A 185 38.03 -7.46 -9.20
CA GLY A 185 38.59 -8.38 -10.19
C GLY A 185 38.42 -7.92 -11.66
N ALA A 186 38.86 -8.77 -12.60
CA ALA A 186 38.88 -8.44 -14.03
C ALA A 186 37.51 -8.54 -14.72
N THR A 187 36.59 -9.35 -14.18
CA THR A 187 35.21 -9.53 -14.67
C THR A 187 34.26 -9.81 -13.51
N ASP A 188 33.03 -9.33 -13.61
CA ASP A 188 31.83 -9.67 -12.83
C ASP A 188 31.77 -11.11 -12.28
N ALA A 189 31.87 -12.13 -13.15
CA ALA A 189 31.78 -13.53 -12.74
C ALA A 189 32.98 -14.02 -11.92
N GLN A 190 34.15 -13.40 -12.10
CA GLN A 190 35.36 -13.71 -11.35
C GLN A 190 35.28 -13.15 -9.92
N GLU A 191 34.71 -11.95 -9.76
CA GLU A 191 34.49 -11.35 -8.45
C GLU A 191 33.53 -12.16 -7.59
N VAL A 192 32.45 -12.71 -8.16
CA VAL A 192 31.56 -13.64 -7.44
C VAL A 192 32.36 -14.85 -6.93
N LYS A 193 33.18 -15.45 -7.79
CA LYS A 193 33.98 -16.63 -7.44
C LYS A 193 35.00 -16.33 -6.34
N GLU A 194 35.64 -15.17 -6.39
CA GLU A 194 36.61 -14.71 -5.38
C GLU A 194 35.93 -14.44 -4.04
N ALA A 195 34.81 -13.71 -4.04
CA ALA A 195 33.98 -13.48 -2.86
C ALA A 195 33.52 -14.79 -2.21
N LEU A 196 33.03 -15.75 -3.01
CA LEU A 196 32.62 -17.06 -2.51
C LEU A 196 33.81 -17.89 -2.01
N ALA A 197 34.96 -17.84 -2.68
CA ALA A 197 36.18 -18.50 -2.24
C ALA A 197 36.67 -17.92 -0.90
N ALA A 198 36.62 -16.60 -0.74
CA ALA A 198 36.96 -15.92 0.49
C ALA A 198 36.03 -16.35 1.64
N HIS A 199 34.72 -16.43 1.42
CA HIS A 199 33.79 -16.98 2.42
C HIS A 199 34.09 -18.45 2.76
N LYS A 200 34.35 -19.30 1.75
CA LYS A 200 34.73 -20.71 1.97
C LYS A 200 36.02 -20.84 2.79
N SER A 201 36.99 -19.94 2.56
CA SER A 201 38.28 -19.95 3.27
C SER A 201 38.16 -19.70 4.78
N LEU A 202 37.06 -19.08 5.24
CA LEU A 202 36.78 -18.87 6.66
C LEU A 202 36.35 -20.16 7.39
N GLY A 203 36.07 -21.23 6.65
CA GLY A 203 35.56 -22.49 7.19
C GLY A 203 34.12 -22.41 7.69
N LEU A 204 33.31 -21.55 7.06
CA LEU A 204 31.87 -21.45 7.32
C LEU A 204 31.17 -22.73 6.86
N LYS A 205 30.12 -23.13 7.58
CA LYS A 205 29.42 -24.40 7.37
C LYS A 205 28.15 -24.25 6.56
N ASN A 206 27.51 -23.09 6.64
CA ASN A 206 26.24 -22.86 6.02
C ASN A 206 26.37 -22.68 4.51
N PRO A 207 25.35 -23.07 3.73
CA PRO A 207 25.27 -22.69 2.31
C PRO A 207 25.40 -21.17 2.12
N ILE A 208 26.05 -20.78 1.02
CA ILE A 208 26.29 -19.39 0.65
C ILE A 208 25.62 -19.12 -0.69
N LEU A 209 24.64 -18.22 -0.68
CA LEU A 209 23.82 -17.84 -1.84
C LEU A 209 24.00 -16.35 -2.12
N PRO A 210 24.87 -15.96 -3.08
CA PRO A 210 25.19 -14.56 -3.29
C PRO A 210 23.97 -13.76 -3.78
N ILE A 211 23.95 -12.48 -3.42
CA ILE A 211 22.99 -11.49 -3.93
C ILE A 211 23.71 -10.65 -5.00
N TRP A 212 23.07 -10.46 -6.16
CA TRP A 212 23.47 -9.47 -7.16
C TRP A 212 22.59 -8.22 -7.07
N GLY A 213 23.19 -7.02 -7.07
CA GLY A 213 22.47 -5.74 -7.15
C GLY A 213 22.80 -4.98 -8.43
N SER A 214 21.77 -4.39 -9.06
CA SER A 214 21.95 -3.40 -10.12
C SER A 214 21.26 -2.09 -9.75
N GLU A 215 22.03 -1.03 -9.51
CA GLU A 215 21.54 0.27 -9.05
C GLU A 215 21.30 1.22 -10.22
N GLU A 216 20.32 2.12 -10.11
CA GLU A 216 19.99 3.08 -11.17
C GLU A 216 21.14 4.09 -11.42
N ASP A 217 21.97 4.33 -10.40
CA ASP A 217 23.13 5.24 -10.41
C ASP A 217 24.45 4.53 -10.73
N ALA A 218 24.39 3.25 -11.07
CA ALA A 218 25.54 2.45 -11.40
C ALA A 218 26.29 2.98 -12.61
N LYS A 219 27.63 3.01 -12.50
CA LYS A 219 28.50 3.34 -13.63
C LYS A 219 28.41 2.30 -14.76
N HIS A 220 28.04 1.06 -14.42
CA HIS A 220 27.98 -0.08 -15.33
C HIS A 220 26.81 -1.03 -14.98
N PRO A 221 25.54 -0.68 -15.26
CA PRO A 221 24.40 -1.52 -14.91
C PRO A 221 24.48 -2.90 -15.58
N ALA A 222 24.20 -3.97 -14.82
CA ALA A 222 24.15 -5.34 -15.31
C ALA A 222 23.03 -5.51 -16.34
N THR A 223 23.28 -6.32 -17.38
CA THR A 223 22.24 -6.65 -18.37
C THR A 223 21.40 -7.84 -17.92
N ALA A 224 20.20 -8.02 -18.47
CA ALA A 224 19.41 -9.25 -18.27
C ALA A 224 20.22 -10.53 -18.55
N ALA A 225 21.04 -10.55 -19.61
CA ALA A 225 21.86 -11.70 -19.95
C ALA A 225 22.95 -11.98 -18.89
N THR A 226 23.52 -10.92 -18.32
CA THR A 226 24.48 -11.01 -17.21
C THR A 226 23.82 -11.59 -15.96
N LEU A 227 22.64 -11.07 -15.60
CA LEU A 227 21.87 -11.52 -14.44
C LEU A 227 21.40 -12.97 -14.61
N GLN A 228 20.95 -13.38 -15.80
CA GLN A 228 20.58 -14.78 -16.07
C GLN A 228 21.79 -15.70 -15.98
N SER A 229 22.93 -15.28 -16.53
CA SER A 229 24.18 -16.06 -16.45
C SER A 229 24.61 -16.25 -15.00
N PHE A 230 24.41 -15.25 -14.16
CA PHE A 230 24.62 -15.33 -12.72
C PHE A 230 23.69 -16.35 -12.04
N LEU A 231 22.38 -16.26 -12.27
CA LEU A 231 21.41 -17.22 -11.71
C LEU A 231 21.72 -18.67 -12.13
N ASN A 232 22.14 -18.88 -13.38
CA ASN A 232 22.54 -20.19 -13.90
C ASN A 232 23.84 -20.71 -13.25
N ALA A 233 24.82 -19.83 -13.02
CA ALA A 233 26.11 -20.19 -12.43
C ALA A 233 26.04 -20.43 -10.92
N PHE A 234 25.07 -19.81 -10.24
CA PHE A 234 24.89 -19.87 -8.79
C PHE A 234 23.43 -20.19 -8.44
N PRO A 235 23.01 -21.46 -8.53
CA PRO A 235 21.65 -21.86 -8.18
C PRO A 235 21.26 -21.45 -6.76
N GLY A 236 20.04 -20.94 -6.60
CA GLY A 236 19.51 -20.40 -5.34
C GLY A 236 19.94 -18.96 -5.04
N SER A 237 20.85 -18.36 -5.83
CA SER A 237 21.20 -16.94 -5.72
C SER A 237 20.01 -16.02 -6.03
N SER A 238 20.16 -14.74 -5.70
CA SER A 238 19.04 -13.80 -5.72
C SER A 238 19.43 -12.42 -6.23
N ILE A 239 18.41 -11.65 -6.66
CA ILE A 239 18.58 -10.33 -7.26
C ILE A 239 17.98 -9.26 -6.35
N PHE A 240 18.74 -8.22 -6.01
CA PHE A 240 18.27 -7.16 -5.12
C PHE A 240 17.45 -6.08 -5.85
N ARG A 241 17.85 -5.73 -7.08
CA ARG A 241 17.22 -4.70 -7.92
C ARG A 241 17.47 -4.99 -9.41
N ALA A 242 16.43 -4.79 -10.20
CA ALA A 242 16.47 -4.83 -11.66
C ALA A 242 16.80 -3.44 -12.23
N PRO A 243 17.74 -3.30 -13.18
CA PRO A 243 18.14 -1.99 -13.69
C PRO A 243 17.00 -1.28 -14.46
N THR A 244 16.85 0.01 -14.19
CA THR A 244 15.89 0.93 -14.83
C THR A 244 16.63 1.94 -15.72
N GLN A 245 17.28 1.45 -16.79
CA GLN A 245 17.55 2.32 -17.94
C GLN A 245 16.79 1.81 -19.16
N GLY A 246 15.73 2.53 -19.53
CA GLY A 246 15.00 2.39 -20.79
C GLY A 246 14.16 1.12 -20.96
N LEU A 247 14.31 0.12 -20.09
CA LEU A 247 13.66 -1.17 -20.21
C LEU A 247 13.20 -1.65 -18.84
N ALA A 248 12.00 -1.24 -18.43
CA ALA A 248 11.18 -1.93 -17.43
C ALA A 248 10.77 -3.35 -17.89
N GLY A 249 11.61 -4.02 -18.69
CA GLY A 249 11.46 -5.24 -19.48
C GLY A 249 12.58 -6.26 -19.25
N GLN A 250 13.73 -5.86 -18.71
CA GLN A 250 14.93 -6.72 -18.70
C GLN A 250 14.92 -7.78 -17.59
N ALA A 251 14.54 -7.45 -16.35
CA ALA A 251 14.39 -8.47 -15.31
C ALA A 251 13.19 -9.38 -15.54
N TRP A 252 12.21 -8.96 -16.34
CA TRP A 252 11.08 -9.80 -16.74
C TRP A 252 11.46 -10.84 -17.81
N ASN A 253 12.63 -10.72 -18.43
CA ASN A 253 13.16 -11.72 -19.35
C ASN A 253 14.06 -12.75 -18.64
N LEU A 254 14.17 -12.66 -17.31
CA LEU A 254 14.91 -13.64 -16.52
C LEU A 254 14.04 -14.87 -16.32
N ASP A 255 14.59 -16.02 -16.65
CA ASP A 255 14.01 -17.33 -16.39
C ASP A 255 14.38 -17.75 -14.96
N TYR A 256 13.38 -17.69 -14.08
CA TYR A 256 13.48 -18.19 -12.70
C TYR A 256 13.05 -19.65 -12.56
N SER A 257 12.57 -20.28 -13.65
CA SER A 257 11.97 -21.62 -13.66
C SER A 257 12.97 -22.75 -13.85
N SER A 258 14.17 -22.46 -14.36
CA SER A 258 15.15 -23.47 -14.74
C SER A 258 15.98 -23.98 -13.56
N THR A 259 15.35 -24.63 -12.56
CA THR A 259 16.09 -25.51 -11.64
C THR A 259 15.42 -26.84 -11.25
N ALA A 260 14.19 -27.16 -11.68
CA ALA A 260 13.73 -28.57 -11.67
C ALA A 260 12.40 -28.76 -12.43
N ALA A 261 12.40 -29.70 -13.37
CA ALA A 261 11.18 -30.42 -13.74
C ALA A 261 10.70 -31.27 -12.52
N LEU A 262 9.37 -31.51 -12.44
CA LEU A 262 8.58 -32.18 -11.38
C LEU A 262 8.07 -31.17 -10.33
N ILE A 263 6.78 -30.88 -10.09
CA ILE A 263 5.60 -31.75 -9.89
C ILE A 263 4.30 -30.97 -10.26
N THR A 264 3.27 -31.74 -10.63
CA THR A 264 2.00 -31.43 -11.30
C THR A 264 0.86 -30.84 -10.46
N GLY A 265 0.09 -29.90 -11.06
CA GLY A 265 -1.38 -29.99 -11.25
C GLY A 265 -2.34 -29.49 -10.14
N PRO A 266 -3.54 -28.98 -10.49
CA PRO A 266 -4.34 -28.04 -9.68
C PRO A 266 -5.59 -28.65 -9.00
N ASP A 267 -6.18 -27.92 -8.04
CA ASP A 267 -7.60 -28.03 -7.67
C ASP A 267 -8.17 -26.64 -7.28
N PRO A 268 -9.50 -26.40 -7.40
CA PRO A 268 -10.08 -25.10 -7.70
C PRO A 268 -10.30 -24.19 -6.48
N ALA A 269 -10.25 -22.88 -6.73
CA ALA A 269 -10.69 -21.86 -5.78
C ALA A 269 -12.22 -21.91 -5.57
N PRO A 270 -12.72 -21.64 -4.35
CA PRO A 270 -14.15 -21.57 -4.09
C PRO A 270 -14.80 -20.32 -4.71
N ALA A 271 -16.09 -20.43 -5.03
CA ALA A 271 -16.89 -19.38 -5.66
C ALA A 271 -17.07 -18.14 -4.75
N PRO A 272 -17.23 -16.93 -5.33
CA PRO A 272 -17.43 -15.70 -4.57
C PRO A 272 -18.78 -15.73 -3.82
N VAL A 273 -18.73 -15.54 -2.50
CA VAL A 273 -19.91 -15.35 -1.66
C VAL A 273 -20.31 -13.86 -1.70
N SER A 274 -21.51 -13.55 -2.17
CA SER A 274 -22.12 -12.22 -2.04
C SER A 274 -22.80 -12.12 -0.69
N LEU A 275 -22.44 -11.11 0.10
CA LEU A 275 -23.22 -10.76 1.30
C LEU A 275 -24.56 -10.14 0.85
N GLY A 276 -25.63 -10.42 1.60
CA GLY A 276 -26.95 -9.81 1.38
C GLY A 276 -26.99 -8.34 1.83
N ASP A 277 -28.20 -7.84 2.11
CA ASP A 277 -28.39 -6.46 2.56
C ASP A 277 -27.79 -6.23 3.96
N PHE A 278 -27.25 -5.03 4.21
CA PHE A 278 -26.60 -4.70 5.49
C PHE A 278 -27.56 -4.90 6.68
N PRO A 279 -27.23 -5.75 7.66
CA PRO A 279 -28.14 -6.12 8.74
C PRO A 279 -28.17 -5.09 9.89
N GLY A 280 -27.40 -4.00 9.81
CA GLY A 280 -27.09 -3.12 10.93
C GLY A 280 -25.67 -3.36 11.44
N GLU A 281 -25.17 -2.45 12.28
CA GLU A 281 -23.80 -2.52 12.78
C GLU A 281 -23.56 -3.78 13.60
N LEU A 282 -22.52 -4.54 13.23
CA LEU A 282 -22.03 -5.66 14.03
C LEU A 282 -20.71 -5.26 14.69
N ARG A 283 -20.55 -5.62 15.96
CA ARG A 283 -19.37 -5.35 16.77
C ARG A 283 -19.16 -6.49 17.75
N ASN A 284 -18.03 -6.50 18.45
CA ASN A 284 -17.71 -7.49 19.46
C ASN A 284 -18.88 -7.71 20.44
N GLY A 285 -19.24 -8.98 20.68
CA GLY A 285 -20.40 -9.40 21.44
C GLY A 285 -21.68 -9.64 20.63
N ALA A 286 -21.75 -9.23 19.35
CA ALA A 286 -22.88 -9.53 18.47
C ALA A 286 -22.98 -11.04 18.18
N LYS A 287 -24.19 -11.56 17.96
CA LYS A 287 -24.43 -12.98 17.64
C LYS A 287 -25.47 -13.16 16.53
N GLY A 288 -25.41 -14.29 15.83
CA GLY A 288 -26.44 -14.76 14.90
C GLY A 288 -26.01 -14.79 13.43
N LYS A 289 -26.97 -15.04 12.53
CA LYS A 289 -26.71 -15.32 11.10
C LYS A 289 -25.95 -14.20 10.37
N ALA A 290 -26.14 -12.95 10.78
CA ALA A 290 -25.41 -11.80 10.25
C ALA A 290 -23.91 -11.85 10.56
N VAL A 291 -23.54 -12.34 11.76
CA VAL A 291 -22.16 -12.55 12.16
C VAL A 291 -21.56 -13.74 11.41
N THR A 292 -22.30 -14.84 11.26
CA THR A 292 -21.86 -15.99 10.45
C THR A 292 -21.55 -15.57 9.01
N ALA A 293 -22.41 -14.71 8.42
CA ALA A 293 -22.20 -14.17 7.08
C ALA A 293 -20.96 -13.27 7.02
N LEU A 294 -20.79 -12.37 7.99
CA LEU A 294 -19.59 -11.51 8.13
C LEU A 294 -18.31 -12.35 8.20
N GLN A 295 -18.27 -13.36 9.08
CA GLN A 295 -17.13 -14.27 9.24
C GLN A 295 -16.84 -15.02 7.93
N THR A 296 -17.89 -15.54 7.28
CA THR A 296 -17.74 -16.25 5.99
C THR A 296 -17.18 -15.33 4.91
N ALA A 297 -17.64 -14.08 4.82
CA ALA A 297 -17.17 -13.11 3.84
C ALA A 297 -15.74 -12.63 4.11
N LEU A 298 -15.40 -12.40 5.39
CA LEU A 298 -14.03 -12.10 5.81
C LEU A 298 -13.09 -13.24 5.41
N ALA A 299 -13.44 -14.49 5.76
CA ALA A 299 -12.67 -15.67 5.39
C ALA A 299 -12.53 -15.83 3.87
N ALA A 300 -13.61 -15.63 3.11
CA ALA A 300 -13.58 -15.67 1.64
C ALA A 300 -12.74 -14.54 1.01
N LYS A 301 -12.53 -13.43 1.72
CA LYS A 301 -11.67 -12.31 1.34
C LYS A 301 -10.25 -12.42 1.91
N GLY A 302 -9.91 -13.54 2.56
CA GLY A 302 -8.57 -13.82 3.08
C GLY A 302 -8.30 -13.31 4.50
N PHE A 303 -9.31 -12.84 5.22
CA PHE A 303 -9.19 -12.36 6.60
C PHE A 303 -9.73 -13.43 7.56
N ASP A 304 -8.89 -14.01 8.42
CA ASP A 304 -9.27 -15.10 9.33
C ASP A 304 -10.05 -14.58 10.55
N PRO A 305 -11.39 -14.79 10.61
CA PRO A 305 -12.20 -14.30 11.71
C PRO A 305 -12.24 -15.26 12.91
N GLY A 306 -11.47 -16.35 12.88
CA GLY A 306 -11.60 -17.51 13.76
C GLY A 306 -12.68 -18.49 13.28
N LYS A 307 -13.30 -19.22 14.21
CA LYS A 307 -14.39 -20.14 13.88
C LYS A 307 -15.59 -19.38 13.33
N ILE A 308 -16.21 -19.90 12.28
CA ILE A 308 -17.46 -19.38 11.72
C ILE A 308 -18.63 -19.92 12.55
N ASP A 309 -18.76 -19.42 13.78
CA ASP A 309 -19.73 -19.88 14.79
C ASP A 309 -20.91 -18.91 14.97
N GLY A 310 -20.88 -17.76 14.30
CA GLY A 310 -21.89 -16.71 14.46
C GLY A 310 -21.77 -15.92 15.75
N GLU A 311 -20.63 -15.98 16.45
CA GLU A 311 -20.31 -15.14 17.60
C GLU A 311 -19.20 -14.14 17.25
N PHE A 312 -19.49 -12.84 17.37
CA PHE A 312 -18.54 -11.80 17.01
C PHE A 312 -17.57 -11.62 18.19
N GLY A 313 -16.50 -12.41 18.19
CA GLY A 313 -15.44 -12.35 19.19
C GLY A 313 -14.22 -11.52 18.75
N PRO A 314 -13.16 -11.47 19.59
CA PRO A 314 -11.94 -10.72 19.32
C PRO A 314 -11.24 -11.06 18.00
N LEU A 315 -11.27 -12.33 17.57
CA LEU A 315 -10.69 -12.76 16.30
C LEU A 315 -11.46 -12.21 15.09
N THR A 316 -12.81 -12.19 15.16
CA THR A 316 -13.65 -11.59 14.11
C THR A 316 -13.46 -10.06 14.06
N GLU A 317 -13.29 -9.40 15.21
CA GLU A 317 -12.96 -7.97 15.27
C GLU A 317 -11.60 -7.68 14.64
N GLN A 318 -10.59 -8.48 14.96
CA GLN A 318 -9.25 -8.35 14.42
C GLN A 318 -9.23 -8.53 12.89
N ALA A 319 -9.90 -9.56 12.38
CA ALA A 319 -10.05 -9.81 10.95
C ALA A 319 -10.75 -8.65 10.24
N LEU A 320 -11.80 -8.09 10.86
CA LEU A 320 -12.51 -6.95 10.31
C LEU A 320 -11.67 -5.68 10.31
N ARG A 321 -10.90 -5.41 11.37
CA ARG A 321 -9.95 -4.28 11.40
C ARG A 321 -8.87 -4.42 10.33
N GLN A 322 -8.37 -5.64 10.09
CA GLN A 322 -7.45 -5.92 9.00
C GLN A 322 -8.10 -5.66 7.64
N PHE A 323 -9.33 -6.14 7.44
CA PHE A 323 -10.11 -5.90 6.24
C PHE A 323 -10.32 -4.41 5.99
N GLN A 324 -10.75 -3.66 7.03
CA GLN A 324 -10.95 -2.21 6.96
C GLN A 324 -9.65 -1.51 6.58
N ARG A 325 -8.53 -1.87 7.21
CA ARG A 325 -7.23 -1.26 6.94
C ARG A 325 -6.75 -1.51 5.51
N ILE A 326 -6.87 -2.74 5.00
CA ILE A 326 -6.45 -3.10 3.62
C ILE A 326 -7.34 -2.46 2.56
N ASN A 327 -8.61 -2.24 2.87
CA ASN A 327 -9.55 -1.58 1.97
C ASN A 327 -9.65 -0.07 2.22
N GLU A 328 -8.69 0.51 2.96
CA GLU A 328 -8.61 1.95 3.27
C GLU A 328 -9.88 2.54 3.92
N LEU A 329 -10.56 1.72 4.71
CA LEU A 329 -11.74 2.08 5.50
C LEU A 329 -11.33 2.52 6.91
N THR A 330 -12.24 3.18 7.63
CA THR A 330 -12.08 3.46 9.06
C THR A 330 -11.84 2.17 9.84
N VAL A 331 -10.69 2.05 10.51
CA VAL A 331 -10.27 0.85 11.24
C VAL A 331 -10.83 0.86 12.66
N ASP A 332 -12.15 0.76 12.77
CA ASP A 332 -12.87 0.83 14.05
C ASP A 332 -13.30 -0.54 14.61
N GLY A 333 -13.12 -1.63 13.85
CA GLY A 333 -13.53 -2.99 14.24
C GLY A 333 -15.04 -3.19 14.26
N ILE A 334 -15.78 -2.27 13.64
CA ILE A 334 -17.24 -2.30 13.55
C ILE A 334 -17.60 -2.62 12.10
N ALA A 335 -18.43 -3.64 11.90
CA ALA A 335 -18.96 -3.95 10.58
C ALA A 335 -20.11 -2.98 10.31
N GLY A 336 -19.74 -1.75 9.94
CA GLY A 336 -20.65 -0.71 9.48
C GLY A 336 -21.03 -0.90 8.01
N PRO A 337 -21.88 -0.02 7.46
CA PRO A 337 -22.34 -0.10 6.07
C PRO A 337 -21.20 -0.13 5.05
N VAL A 338 -20.13 0.62 5.33
CA VAL A 338 -18.94 0.71 4.46
C VAL A 338 -18.16 -0.60 4.47
N SER A 339 -17.87 -1.16 5.66
CA SER A 339 -17.22 -2.47 5.80
C SER A 339 -18.04 -3.58 5.14
N TRP A 340 -19.37 -3.56 5.34
CA TRP A 340 -20.27 -4.56 4.78
C TRP A 340 -20.33 -4.52 3.24
N THR A 341 -20.36 -3.31 2.68
CA THR A 341 -20.38 -3.12 1.22
C THR A 341 -19.07 -3.58 0.60
N ALA A 342 -17.94 -3.20 1.21
CA ALA A 342 -16.62 -3.60 0.72
C ALA A 342 -16.41 -5.13 0.77
N LEU A 343 -17.08 -5.83 1.69
CA LEU A 343 -17.10 -7.29 1.76
C LEU A 343 -17.97 -7.97 0.68
N GLY A 344 -18.52 -7.20 -0.27
CA GLY A 344 -19.41 -7.69 -1.31
C GLY A 344 -20.88 -7.76 -0.88
N GLY A 345 -21.23 -7.04 0.19
CA GLY A 345 -22.61 -6.83 0.63
C GLY A 345 -23.28 -5.72 -0.12
N ARG A 346 -24.61 -5.70 -0.05
CA ARG A 346 -25.35 -4.50 -0.46
C ARG A 346 -25.43 -3.58 0.76
N PRO A 347 -25.09 -2.29 0.63
CA PRO A 347 -25.42 -1.34 1.69
C PRO A 347 -26.91 -1.49 1.97
N GLN A 348 -27.33 -1.32 3.22
CA GLN A 348 -28.75 -1.35 3.50
C GLN A 348 -29.37 -0.33 2.54
N PRO A 349 -30.40 -0.69 1.76
CA PRO A 349 -31.42 0.30 1.57
C PRO A 349 -31.89 0.55 2.98
N LYS A 350 -31.35 1.60 3.62
CA LYS A 350 -32.13 2.26 4.64
C LYS A 350 -33.42 2.48 3.87
N ALA A 351 -34.50 1.87 4.32
CA ALA A 351 -35.77 2.52 4.22
C ALA A 351 -35.65 3.83 5.03
N ALA A 352 -34.79 4.76 4.60
CA ALA A 352 -35.32 6.02 4.20
C ALA A 352 -36.36 5.66 3.15
N THR A 353 -37.60 5.55 3.62
CA THR A 353 -38.57 6.47 3.07
C THR A 353 -37.82 7.79 2.86
N VAL A 354 -37.22 7.98 1.68
CA VAL A 354 -36.94 9.30 1.19
C VAL A 354 -38.35 9.82 1.05
N VAL A 355 -38.84 10.42 2.13
CA VAL A 355 -39.86 11.43 2.01
C VAL A 355 -39.12 12.47 1.19
N PHE A 356 -39.25 12.37 -0.13
CA PHE A 356 -38.91 13.46 -1.02
C PHE A 356 -39.80 14.59 -0.53
N SER A 357 -39.26 15.46 0.33
CA SER A 357 -39.79 16.80 0.38
C SER A 357 -39.58 17.34 -1.04
N SER A 358 -40.63 17.88 -1.61
CA SER A 358 -40.71 18.28 -3.00
C SER A 358 -39.70 19.41 -3.29
N GLY A 359 -38.50 19.08 -3.78
CA GLY A 359 -37.54 20.08 -4.26
C GLY A 359 -36.19 19.51 -4.73
N SER A 360 -35.71 19.96 -5.89
CA SER A 360 -34.40 19.58 -6.44
C SER A 360 -33.21 19.94 -5.53
N ARG A 361 -33.36 20.98 -4.69
CA ARG A 361 -32.34 21.41 -3.71
C ARG A 361 -32.17 20.40 -2.56
N GLU A 362 -33.27 19.85 -2.04
CA GLU A 362 -33.18 18.82 -1.00
C GLU A 362 -32.48 17.57 -1.55
N ARG A 363 -32.85 17.15 -2.77
CA ARG A 363 -32.16 16.02 -3.44
C ARG A 363 -30.67 16.27 -3.58
N LEU A 364 -30.26 17.48 -3.97
CA LEU A 364 -28.85 17.85 -4.07
C LEU A 364 -28.14 17.72 -2.73
N ALA A 365 -28.70 18.27 -1.65
CA ALA A 365 -28.13 18.13 -0.32
C ALA A 365 -28.02 16.65 0.09
N SER A 366 -29.10 15.86 -0.03
CA SER A 366 -29.09 14.44 0.34
C SER A 366 -28.06 13.62 -0.43
N ILE A 367 -27.91 13.88 -1.73
CA ILE A 367 -26.91 13.21 -2.57
C ILE A 367 -25.52 13.61 -2.12
N ALA A 368 -25.26 14.91 -1.95
CA ALA A 368 -23.96 15.41 -1.52
C ALA A 368 -23.57 14.85 -0.14
N GLU A 369 -24.51 14.77 0.81
CA GLU A 369 -24.28 14.16 2.12
C GLU A 369 -23.88 12.70 2.02
N THR A 370 -24.57 11.95 1.16
CA THR A 370 -24.30 10.54 0.92
C THR A 370 -22.91 10.38 0.31
N GLU A 371 -22.64 11.12 -0.75
CA GLU A 371 -21.37 11.08 -1.47
C GLU A 371 -20.19 11.52 -0.58
N ALA A 372 -20.37 12.58 0.21
CA ALA A 372 -19.37 13.07 1.15
C ALA A 372 -19.18 12.14 2.35
N SER A 373 -20.20 11.39 2.78
CA SER A 373 -20.08 10.40 3.85
C SER A 373 -19.22 9.19 3.47
N MET A 374 -18.96 8.99 2.17
CA MET A 374 -18.16 7.86 1.69
C MET A 374 -16.66 8.02 1.96
N GLY A 375 -16.18 9.20 2.37
CA GLY A 375 -14.77 9.39 2.72
C GLY A 375 -13.80 9.17 1.55
N LEU A 376 -14.26 9.32 0.31
CA LEU A 376 -13.48 8.95 -0.86
C LEU A 376 -12.28 9.87 -1.06
N SER A 377 -11.13 9.26 -1.36
CA SER A 377 -9.93 9.98 -1.78
C SER A 377 -9.67 9.76 -3.26
N TRP A 378 -9.04 10.73 -3.91
CA TRP A 378 -8.58 10.58 -5.29
C TRP A 378 -7.07 10.45 -5.33
N THR A 379 -6.58 9.37 -5.93
CA THR A 379 -5.15 9.07 -6.10
C THR A 379 -4.80 8.90 -7.56
N ASP A 380 -5.65 8.24 -8.33
CA ASP A 380 -5.51 8.05 -9.77
C ASP A 380 -6.85 7.67 -10.45
N ALA A 381 -6.80 7.29 -11.73
CA ALA A 381 -7.98 6.92 -12.52
C ALA A 381 -8.72 5.65 -12.05
N SER A 382 -8.16 4.90 -11.09
CA SER A 382 -8.80 3.72 -10.48
C SER A 382 -9.53 4.04 -9.18
N SER A 383 -9.31 5.23 -8.59
CA SER A 383 -10.02 5.65 -7.38
C SER A 383 -11.52 5.68 -7.62
N VAL A 384 -12.34 5.34 -6.62
CA VAL A 384 -13.81 5.50 -6.73
C VAL A 384 -14.18 6.96 -6.99
N ALA A 385 -13.43 7.90 -6.40
CA ALA A 385 -13.56 9.34 -6.66
C ALA A 385 -13.31 9.74 -8.13
N GLU A 386 -12.67 8.89 -8.94
CA GLU A 386 -12.49 9.15 -10.38
C GLU A 386 -13.83 9.33 -11.10
N ARG A 387 -14.94 8.78 -10.57
CA ARG A 387 -16.28 8.99 -11.14
C ARG A 387 -16.67 10.47 -11.25
N TYR A 388 -16.09 11.34 -10.43
CA TYR A 388 -16.32 12.78 -10.46
C TYR A 388 -15.58 13.45 -11.64
N LEU A 389 -14.34 13.02 -11.89
CA LEU A 389 -13.43 13.63 -12.87
C LEU A 389 -13.57 13.04 -14.27
N LYS A 390 -13.91 11.74 -14.38
CA LYS A 390 -13.96 11.00 -15.64
C LYS A 390 -14.73 11.69 -16.76
N PRO A 391 -15.94 12.27 -16.53
CA PRO A 391 -16.68 12.97 -17.58
C PRO A 391 -15.99 14.24 -18.09
N LEU A 392 -15.18 14.89 -17.24
CA LEU A 392 -14.58 16.21 -17.50
C LEU A 392 -13.19 16.11 -18.13
N ARG A 393 -12.54 14.92 -18.10
CA ARG A 393 -11.18 14.71 -18.62
C ARG A 393 -10.98 15.11 -20.07
N ALA A 394 -11.82 14.61 -20.98
CA ALA A 394 -11.65 14.88 -22.41
C ALA A 394 -11.84 16.37 -22.75
N PRO A 395 -12.85 17.08 -22.20
CA PRO A 395 -12.94 18.54 -22.30
C PRO A 395 -11.72 19.28 -21.71
N MET A 396 -11.22 18.89 -20.54
CA MET A 396 -10.04 19.51 -19.92
C MET A 396 -8.78 19.38 -20.79
N GLN A 397 -8.57 18.21 -21.39
CA GLN A 397 -7.43 17.96 -22.30
C GLN A 397 -7.49 18.85 -23.55
N LYS A 398 -8.69 19.04 -24.13
CA LYS A 398 -8.88 19.87 -25.33
C LYS A 398 -8.58 21.35 -25.09
N LEU A 399 -8.75 21.84 -23.87
CA LEU A 399 -8.57 23.25 -23.52
C LEU A 399 -7.10 23.62 -23.25
N GLY A 400 -6.16 22.68 -23.36
CA GLY A 400 -4.73 22.94 -23.23
C GLY A 400 -4.27 23.31 -21.81
N HIS A 401 -5.14 23.22 -20.81
CA HIS A 401 -4.83 23.49 -19.40
C HIS A 401 -4.09 22.33 -18.70
N ILE A 402 -3.24 21.58 -19.41
CA ILE A 402 -2.55 20.42 -18.85
C ILE A 402 -1.12 20.29 -19.43
N GLY A 403 -0.13 20.64 -18.60
CA GLY A 403 1.21 20.06 -18.68
C GLY A 403 1.15 18.59 -18.23
N SER A 404 1.90 17.71 -18.88
CA SER A 404 1.90 16.25 -18.72
C SER A 404 1.78 15.75 -17.27
N LYS A 405 0.82 14.82 -17.04
CA LYS A 405 0.30 14.24 -15.77
C LYS A 405 -0.86 15.06 -15.18
N PRO A 406 -1.95 14.44 -14.67
CA PRO A 406 -3.10 15.21 -14.24
C PRO A 406 -2.75 16.01 -12.98
N VAL A 407 -2.36 17.26 -13.18
CA VAL A 407 -2.29 18.30 -12.17
C VAL A 407 -3.72 18.61 -11.75
N PHE A 408 -4.29 17.95 -10.73
CA PHE A 408 -5.34 18.55 -9.88
C PHE A 408 -5.37 17.87 -8.52
N TYR A 409 -4.69 18.47 -7.56
CA TYR A 409 -4.97 18.27 -6.13
C TYR A 409 -6.31 18.92 -5.71
N ASN A 410 -7.18 19.33 -6.65
CA ASN A 410 -8.37 20.16 -6.46
C ASN A 410 -9.62 19.60 -7.18
N TRP A 411 -10.15 18.45 -6.75
CA TRP A 411 -11.33 17.80 -7.34
C TRP A 411 -12.69 18.18 -6.68
N CYS A 412 -12.70 19.24 -5.86
CA CYS A 412 -13.90 19.74 -5.17
C CYS A 412 -15.04 20.14 -6.11
N ALA A 413 -14.74 20.86 -7.20
CA ALA A 413 -15.75 21.29 -8.16
C ALA A 413 -16.32 20.12 -8.98
N ALA A 414 -15.50 19.13 -9.32
CA ALA A 414 -15.95 17.91 -9.99
C ALA A 414 -16.93 17.10 -9.11
N PHE A 415 -16.69 17.04 -7.80
CA PHE A 415 -17.63 16.46 -6.83
C PHE A 415 -18.99 17.19 -6.85
N VAL A 416 -18.99 18.53 -6.83
CA VAL A 416 -20.23 19.32 -6.90
C VAL A 416 -20.96 19.10 -8.23
N THR A 417 -20.23 19.02 -9.35
CA THR A 417 -20.80 18.71 -10.68
C THR A 417 -21.48 17.35 -10.70
N TYR A 418 -20.84 16.33 -10.13
CA TYR A 418 -21.44 15.01 -10.02
C TYR A 418 -22.73 15.07 -9.18
N CYS A 419 -22.70 15.65 -7.99
CA CYS A 419 -23.88 15.73 -7.11
C CYS A 419 -25.05 16.48 -7.76
N ALA A 420 -24.78 17.60 -8.42
CA ALA A 420 -25.79 18.38 -9.13
C ALA A 420 -26.44 17.58 -10.27
N ARG A 421 -25.64 16.85 -11.06
CA ARG A 421 -26.18 15.98 -12.13
C ARG A 421 -27.03 14.85 -11.58
N GLN A 422 -26.60 14.19 -10.50
CA GLN A 422 -27.39 13.15 -9.84
C GLN A 422 -28.70 13.70 -9.24
N ALA A 423 -28.73 14.98 -8.84
CA ALA A 423 -29.94 15.64 -8.36
C ALA A 423 -30.93 16.04 -9.48
N GLY A 424 -30.50 15.92 -10.74
CA GLY A 424 -31.30 16.19 -11.94
C GLY A 424 -31.02 17.53 -12.61
N TYR A 425 -30.01 18.29 -12.20
CA TYR A 425 -29.63 19.56 -12.84
C TYR A 425 -28.81 19.31 -14.11
N THR A 426 -28.97 20.16 -15.12
CA THR A 426 -28.27 20.02 -16.41
C THR A 426 -26.98 20.82 -16.42
N ILE A 427 -25.98 20.33 -15.68
CA ILE A 427 -24.67 20.99 -15.59
C ILE A 427 -23.80 20.61 -16.80
N PRO A 428 -23.32 21.56 -17.63
CA PRO A 428 -22.47 21.26 -18.79
C PRO A 428 -21.08 20.77 -18.37
N ASP A 429 -20.36 20.01 -19.21
CA ASP A 429 -18.96 19.68 -18.93
C ASP A 429 -18.06 20.93 -19.05
N GLN A 430 -18.29 21.70 -20.11
CA GLN A 430 -17.71 23.01 -20.39
C GLN A 430 -18.86 23.94 -20.83
N PRO A 431 -19.14 25.03 -20.09
CA PRO A 431 -20.13 26.01 -20.51
C PRO A 431 -19.82 26.63 -21.88
N PRO A 432 -20.82 26.83 -22.77
CA PRO A 432 -20.60 27.49 -24.05
C PRO A 432 -19.98 28.88 -23.89
N GLY A 433 -18.95 29.20 -24.66
CA GLY A 433 -18.25 30.49 -24.58
C GLY A 433 -17.17 30.59 -23.51
N HIS A 434 -17.00 29.58 -22.66
CA HIS A 434 -16.00 29.55 -21.59
C HIS A 434 -14.78 28.68 -21.93
N LYS A 435 -13.64 28.95 -21.28
CA LYS A 435 -12.35 28.28 -21.54
C LYS A 435 -11.93 27.26 -20.47
N ALA A 436 -12.79 26.93 -19.53
CA ALA A 436 -12.55 25.90 -18.52
C ALA A 436 -13.80 25.04 -18.31
N THR A 437 -13.60 23.85 -17.73
CA THR A 437 -14.68 22.91 -17.39
C THR A 437 -15.28 23.20 -16.01
N MET A 438 -16.43 22.59 -15.72
CA MET A 438 -17.04 22.64 -14.38
C MET A 438 -16.24 21.91 -13.28
N ALA A 439 -15.06 21.35 -13.60
CA ALA A 439 -14.06 20.90 -12.62
C ALA A 439 -13.26 22.05 -11.96
N LEU A 440 -13.51 23.30 -12.34
CA LEU A 440 -12.85 24.49 -11.78
C LEU A 440 -13.86 25.32 -10.97
N VAL A 441 -13.45 25.81 -9.79
CA VAL A 441 -14.33 26.58 -8.89
C VAL A 441 -14.74 27.92 -9.52
N GLU A 442 -13.81 28.62 -10.18
CA GLU A 442 -14.09 29.86 -10.89
C GLU A 442 -15.09 29.67 -12.04
N MET A 443 -15.08 28.48 -12.65
CA MET A 443 -16.03 28.16 -13.71
C MET A 443 -17.45 28.02 -13.18
N TRP A 444 -17.62 27.47 -11.97
CA TRP A 444 -18.93 27.46 -11.29
C TRP A 444 -19.46 28.88 -11.06
N LYS A 445 -18.62 29.82 -10.62
CA LYS A 445 -19.01 31.22 -10.45
C LYS A 445 -19.39 31.88 -11.77
N ALA A 446 -18.57 31.71 -12.81
CA ALA A 446 -18.80 32.32 -14.12
C ALA A 446 -20.12 31.81 -14.73
N TRP A 447 -20.31 30.49 -14.77
CA TRP A 447 -21.53 29.88 -15.26
C TRP A 447 -22.76 30.25 -14.42
N ALA A 448 -22.66 30.27 -13.09
CA ALA A 448 -23.77 30.66 -12.22
C ALA A 448 -24.22 32.12 -12.42
N LYS A 449 -23.29 33.02 -12.76
CA LYS A 449 -23.62 34.40 -13.15
C LYS A 449 -24.39 34.45 -14.47
N ASP A 450 -23.95 33.69 -15.47
CA ASP A 450 -24.66 33.60 -16.77
C ASP A 450 -26.08 33.04 -16.62
N GLN A 451 -26.26 32.10 -15.68
CA GLN A 451 -27.57 31.51 -15.37
C GLN A 451 -28.42 32.36 -14.39
N GLY A 452 -27.87 33.47 -13.86
CA GLY A 452 -28.55 34.33 -12.89
C GLY A 452 -28.84 33.66 -11.54
N VAL A 453 -28.00 32.71 -11.12
CA VAL A 453 -28.13 31.93 -9.86
C VAL A 453 -26.97 32.15 -8.88
N TRP A 454 -26.08 33.10 -9.18
CA TRP A 454 -25.01 33.56 -8.29
C TRP A 454 -25.50 34.68 -7.37
N HIS A 455 -25.21 34.57 -6.08
CA HIS A 455 -25.50 35.57 -5.06
C HIS A 455 -24.22 35.94 -4.31
N ALA A 456 -24.02 37.22 -3.99
CA ALA A 456 -22.99 37.62 -3.03
C ALA A 456 -23.38 37.12 -1.63
N VAL A 457 -22.40 36.93 -0.76
CA VAL A 457 -22.62 36.39 0.59
C VAL A 457 -23.56 37.27 1.44
N ASP A 458 -23.57 38.60 1.19
CA ASP A 458 -24.43 39.55 1.90
C ASP A 458 -25.89 39.56 1.38
N ASP A 459 -26.11 39.02 0.18
CA ASP A 459 -27.42 39.06 -0.49
C ASP A 459 -28.32 37.87 -0.12
N LEU A 460 -27.73 36.81 0.44
CA LEU A 460 -28.44 35.54 0.65
C LEU A 460 -27.88 34.75 1.83
N THR A 461 -28.75 34.26 2.71
CA THR A 461 -28.36 33.26 3.72
C THR A 461 -28.29 31.87 3.08
N PRO A 462 -27.16 31.15 3.19
CA PRO A 462 -27.06 29.79 2.64
C PRO A 462 -28.08 28.86 3.29
N GLU A 463 -28.81 28.12 2.45
CA GLU A 463 -29.77 27.10 2.87
C GLU A 463 -29.31 25.73 2.39
N ARG A 464 -29.89 24.69 3.00
CA ARG A 464 -29.69 23.31 2.56
C ARG A 464 -29.97 23.17 1.05
N GLY A 465 -29.02 22.59 0.34
CA GLY A 465 -29.07 22.39 -1.12
C GLY A 465 -28.51 23.55 -1.94
N ASP A 466 -28.08 24.64 -1.31
CA ASP A 466 -27.26 25.64 -1.98
C ASP A 466 -25.82 25.14 -2.15
N ILE A 467 -25.09 25.71 -3.10
CA ILE A 467 -23.66 25.51 -3.28
C ILE A 467 -22.96 26.76 -2.76
N VAL A 468 -21.86 26.61 -2.02
CA VAL A 468 -21.05 27.72 -1.50
C VAL A 468 -19.64 27.64 -2.04
N CYS A 469 -19.08 28.79 -2.42
CA CYS A 469 -17.68 28.93 -2.79
C CYS A 469 -16.91 29.62 -1.66
N PHE A 470 -15.66 29.21 -1.44
CA PHE A 470 -14.82 29.71 -0.36
C PHE A 470 -13.60 30.48 -0.90
N GLU A 471 -13.14 31.43 -0.10
CA GLU A 471 -11.87 32.16 -0.24
C GLU A 471 -11.16 32.08 1.13
N TRP A 472 -9.95 31.53 1.15
CA TRP A 472 -9.19 31.28 2.38
C TRP A 472 -8.08 32.30 2.62
N LEU A 473 -7.58 32.93 1.55
CA LEU A 473 -6.54 33.96 1.62
C LEU A 473 -7.22 35.33 1.55
N ASP A 474 -7.13 36.07 2.66
CA ASP A 474 -7.77 37.38 2.83
C ASP A 474 -7.33 38.39 1.73
N GLY A 475 -8.10 38.48 0.63
CA GLY A 475 -8.10 39.63 -0.28
C GLY A 475 -7.51 39.43 -1.68
N ASP A 476 -7.20 38.22 -2.13
CA ASP A 476 -6.76 37.99 -3.52
C ASP A 476 -7.91 37.79 -4.53
N LYS A 477 -9.14 37.64 -4.03
CA LYS A 477 -10.40 37.47 -4.79
C LYS A 477 -10.47 36.18 -5.61
N THR A 478 -9.59 35.22 -5.36
CA THR A 478 -9.60 33.90 -6.00
C THR A 478 -10.51 32.94 -5.23
N LEU A 479 -11.15 32.00 -5.92
CA LEU A 479 -12.05 31.03 -5.27
C LEU A 479 -11.32 29.71 -5.09
N ASP A 480 -10.96 29.41 -3.84
CA ASP A 480 -10.11 28.26 -3.52
C ASP A 480 -10.87 26.94 -3.47
N HIS A 481 -12.15 26.96 -3.07
CA HIS A 481 -12.90 25.75 -2.76
C HIS A 481 -14.41 25.89 -2.95
N ILE A 482 -15.12 24.77 -3.02
CA ILE A 482 -16.57 24.73 -3.22
C ILE A 482 -17.20 23.52 -2.52
N GLY A 483 -18.42 23.69 -2.01
CA GLY A 483 -19.16 22.64 -1.30
C GLY A 483 -20.68 22.83 -1.40
N ILE A 484 -21.43 21.81 -0.97
CA ILE A 484 -22.89 21.82 -0.94
C ILE A 484 -23.37 21.96 0.49
N VAL A 485 -24.28 22.89 0.75
CA VAL A 485 -24.82 23.17 2.08
C VAL A 485 -25.77 22.04 2.50
N ARG A 486 -25.47 21.47 3.66
CA ARG A 486 -26.28 20.45 4.33
C ARG A 486 -27.20 21.07 5.36
N GLN A 487 -26.72 22.12 6.01
CA GLN A 487 -27.45 22.91 6.98
C GLN A 487 -26.90 24.32 6.93
N GLY A 488 -27.79 25.28 6.70
CA GLY A 488 -27.45 26.71 6.74
C GLY A 488 -27.02 27.15 8.15
N PRO A 489 -26.47 28.36 8.28
CA PRO A 489 -25.97 28.85 9.56
C PRO A 489 -27.06 29.15 10.59
N GLY A 490 -28.31 29.34 10.17
CA GLY A 490 -29.35 29.86 11.05
C GLY A 490 -28.93 31.22 11.62
N ASN A 491 -28.91 31.34 12.95
CA ASN A 491 -28.41 32.53 13.66
C ASN A 491 -26.92 32.41 14.05
N GLY A 492 -26.23 31.34 13.64
CA GLY A 492 -24.84 31.06 13.99
C GLY A 492 -23.82 31.60 12.98
N THR A 493 -22.53 31.40 13.29
CA THR A 493 -21.41 31.81 12.43
C THR A 493 -20.84 30.67 11.59
N THR A 494 -21.44 29.48 11.64
CA THR A 494 -20.96 28.28 10.95
C THR A 494 -22.07 27.60 10.19
N LEU A 495 -21.73 26.97 9.07
CA LEU A 495 -22.63 26.13 8.27
C LEU A 495 -22.10 24.71 8.14
N GLN A 496 -22.98 23.75 7.85
CA GLN A 496 -22.60 22.36 7.56
C GLN A 496 -22.54 22.15 6.05
N THR A 497 -21.48 21.52 5.58
CA THR A 497 -21.21 21.31 4.16
C THR A 497 -20.83 19.87 3.84
N ALA A 498 -21.16 19.45 2.63
CA ALA A 498 -20.66 18.25 1.97
C ALA A 498 -19.69 18.70 0.88
N GLU A 499 -18.44 18.27 0.98
CA GLU A 499 -17.34 18.77 0.16
C GLU A 499 -16.54 17.60 -0.43
N GLY A 500 -16.07 17.77 -1.67
CA GLY A 500 -15.01 16.94 -2.24
C GLY A 500 -13.65 17.57 -1.97
N ASN A 501 -12.60 16.77 -1.88
CA ASN A 501 -11.22 17.24 -1.79
C ASN A 501 -10.92 18.18 -0.60
N ARG A 502 -11.45 17.90 0.59
CA ARG A 502 -10.90 18.49 1.82
C ARG A 502 -9.80 17.56 2.33
N ASN A 503 -8.54 18.00 2.25
CA ASN A 503 -7.38 17.15 2.52
C ASN A 503 -7.40 15.85 1.68
N ASN A 504 -7.73 15.98 0.39
CA ASN A 504 -7.94 14.86 -0.53
C ASN A 504 -9.05 13.86 -0.13
N GLN A 505 -10.06 14.28 0.64
CA GLN A 505 -11.20 13.42 0.99
C GLN A 505 -12.54 14.09 0.68
N SER A 506 -13.55 13.29 0.32
CA SER A 506 -14.94 13.72 0.37
C SER A 506 -15.40 13.68 1.81
N VAL A 507 -15.98 14.76 2.33
CA VAL A 507 -16.27 14.85 3.76
C VAL A 507 -17.45 15.77 4.06
N ASN A 508 -18.18 15.35 5.07
CA ASN A 508 -19.21 16.11 5.75
C ASN A 508 -18.56 16.93 6.85
N GLY A 509 -18.63 18.27 6.79
CA GLY A 509 -17.88 19.13 7.70
C GLY A 509 -18.59 20.43 8.07
N THR A 510 -17.97 21.15 9.00
CA THR A 510 -18.37 22.49 9.42
C THR A 510 -17.45 23.54 8.82
N ARG A 511 -18.02 24.64 8.33
CA ARG A 511 -17.31 25.80 7.78
C ARG A 511 -17.70 27.08 8.50
N GLN A 512 -16.79 28.05 8.52
CA GLN A 512 -17.07 29.39 9.04
C GLN A 512 -17.70 30.24 7.94
N MET A 513 -18.78 30.95 8.25
CA MET A 513 -19.45 31.85 7.30
C MET A 513 -18.52 32.95 6.78
N LYS A 514 -17.56 33.41 7.60
CA LYS A 514 -16.59 34.44 7.21
C LYS A 514 -15.70 34.05 6.01
N ASN A 515 -15.59 32.74 5.71
CA ASN A 515 -14.79 32.24 4.59
C ASN A 515 -15.64 31.99 3.32
N VAL A 516 -16.97 32.21 3.38
CA VAL A 516 -17.87 32.04 2.23
C VAL A 516 -17.79 33.28 1.35
N ALA A 517 -17.31 33.12 0.12
CA ALA A 517 -17.14 34.21 -0.85
C ALA A 517 -18.36 34.40 -1.76
N GLY A 518 -19.25 33.41 -1.84
CA GLY A 518 -20.49 33.50 -2.60
C GLY A 518 -21.32 32.23 -2.59
N ILE A 519 -22.57 32.37 -3.02
CA ILE A 519 -23.58 31.32 -2.95
C ILE A 519 -24.18 31.10 -4.34
N ILE A 520 -24.36 29.84 -4.72
CA ILE A 520 -25.01 29.42 -5.95
C ILE A 520 -26.29 28.69 -5.56
N ARG A 521 -27.44 29.25 -5.92
CA ARG A 521 -28.76 28.65 -5.65
C ARG A 521 -29.40 28.16 -6.95
N LEU A 522 -29.18 26.89 -7.26
CA LEU A 522 -29.71 26.27 -8.48
C LEU A 522 -31.25 26.26 -8.50
N ARG A 523 -31.80 26.46 -9.69
CA ARG A 523 -33.24 26.38 -9.96
C ARG A 523 -33.54 25.15 -10.82
N PRO A 524 -34.72 24.53 -10.72
CA PRO A 524 -35.05 23.30 -11.45
C PRO A 524 -34.87 23.39 -12.98
N GLU A 525 -35.00 24.58 -13.55
CA GLU A 525 -34.86 24.87 -14.98
C GLU A 525 -33.41 25.00 -15.47
N VAL A 526 -32.42 24.90 -14.57
CA VAL A 526 -30.98 24.92 -14.84
C VAL A 526 -30.44 23.49 -14.87
#